data_AF-A0A291P1H5-F1
#
_entry.id   AF-A0A291P1H5-F1
#
_cell.length_a   1.000
_cell.length_b   1.000
_cell.length_c   1.000
_cell.angle_alpha   90.00
_cell.angle_beta   90.00
_cell.angle_gamma   90.00
#
_symmetry.space_group_name_H-M   'P 1'
#
loop_
_entity.id
_entity.type
_entity.pdbx_description
1 polymer ?
#
loop_
_entity_poly.entity_id
_entity_poly.type
_entity_poly.pdbx_seq_one_letter_code
_entity_poly.pdbx_strand_id
1 'polypeptide(L)'
;RSLLWLEEQTRRRLPTSDADLFSPPPLPVYHGLEFIEFAASAAEAQRLGQHLQALGFQHEGSHRSRQVTLWRNGGARIVINHQPHSWADHFYQRHGVSLCAMALRVEHSASLVARARALGYATWQGDAGPNETPIPAICAPD
;
A
#
# COMPACT_ATOMS: atom_id res chain seq x y z
N ARG A 1 -13.49 11.19 -11.83
CA ARG A 1 -12.01 11.10 -11.74
C ARG A 1 -11.31 11.33 -13.09
N SER A 2 -11.76 10.73 -14.18
CA SER A 2 -11.18 10.94 -15.53
C SER A 2 -11.20 12.40 -16.00
N LEU A 3 -12.30 13.14 -15.76
CA LEU A 3 -12.37 14.57 -16.09
C LEU A 3 -11.38 15.42 -15.27
N LEU A 4 -11.29 15.19 -13.95
CA LEU A 4 -10.30 15.85 -13.10
C LEU A 4 -8.86 15.59 -13.60
N TRP A 5 -8.56 14.35 -14.00
CA TRP A 5 -7.27 14.04 -14.60
C TRP A 5 -7.05 14.77 -15.93
N LEU A 6 -8.08 14.83 -16.79
CA LEU A 6 -8.02 15.54 -18.07
C LEU A 6 -7.78 17.04 -17.87
N GLU A 7 -8.47 17.67 -16.92
CA GLU A 7 -8.27 19.08 -16.57
C GLU A 7 -6.83 19.34 -16.09
N GLU A 8 -6.29 18.48 -15.22
CA GLU A 8 -4.89 18.59 -14.79
C GLU A 8 -3.92 18.46 -15.97
N GLN A 9 -4.13 17.49 -16.87
CA GLN A 9 -3.28 17.32 -18.06
C GLN A 9 -3.40 18.49 -19.03
N THR A 10 -4.59 19.07 -19.15
CA THR A 10 -4.86 20.24 -19.99
C THR A 10 -4.11 21.45 -19.44
N ARG A 11 -4.19 21.69 -18.13
CA ARG A 11 -3.46 22.79 -17.45
C ARG A 11 -1.95 22.71 -17.67
N ARG A 12 -1.38 21.50 -17.66
CA ARG A 12 0.06 21.28 -17.92
C ARG A 12 0.47 21.59 -19.36
N ARG A 13 -0.44 21.41 -20.32
CA ARG A 13 -0.19 21.67 -21.75
C ARG A 13 -0.50 23.11 -22.16
N LEU A 14 -1.44 23.75 -21.48
CA LEU A 14 -1.91 25.11 -21.76
C LEU A 14 -1.69 26.00 -20.52
N PRO A 15 -0.43 26.39 -20.22
CA PRO A 15 -0.13 27.16 -19.01
C PRO A 15 -0.74 28.56 -18.99
N THR A 16 -1.19 29.08 -20.14
CA THR A 16 -1.79 30.41 -20.30
C THR A 16 -3.32 30.34 -20.50
N SER A 17 -3.97 29.27 -20.06
CA SER A 17 -5.43 29.16 -20.13
C SER A 17 -6.10 29.92 -18.99
N ASP A 18 -7.14 30.70 -19.31
CA ASP A 18 -7.97 31.41 -18.32
C ASP A 18 -9.06 30.52 -17.70
N ALA A 19 -9.16 29.25 -18.12
CA ALA A 19 -10.12 28.30 -17.57
C ALA A 19 -9.69 27.85 -16.16
N ASP A 20 -10.66 27.74 -15.24
CA ASP A 20 -10.45 27.16 -13.92
C ASP A 20 -10.33 25.63 -14.04
N LEU A 21 -9.09 25.17 -14.23
CA LEU A 21 -8.76 23.76 -14.40
C LEU A 21 -8.25 23.15 -13.09
N PHE A 22 -8.72 21.95 -12.77
CA PHE A 22 -8.29 21.21 -11.59
C PHE A 22 -6.75 21.19 -11.39
N SER A 23 -6.32 21.62 -10.21
CA SER A 23 -4.91 21.71 -9.82
C SER A 23 -4.64 20.98 -8.50
N PRO A 24 -4.49 19.64 -8.54
CA PRO A 24 -4.19 18.85 -7.34
C PRO A 24 -2.75 19.07 -6.88
N PRO A 25 -2.41 18.70 -5.63
CA PRO A 25 -1.01 18.61 -5.20
C PRO A 25 -0.16 17.79 -6.18
N PRO A 26 1.11 18.15 -6.40
CA PRO A 26 2.00 17.40 -7.30
C PRO A 26 2.23 15.97 -6.78
N LEU A 27 2.57 15.07 -7.70
CA LEU A 27 3.04 13.74 -7.31
C LEU A 27 4.42 13.87 -6.64
N PRO A 28 4.68 13.18 -5.52
CA PRO A 28 6.04 13.09 -4.99
C PRO A 28 6.91 12.20 -5.88
N VAL A 29 8.23 12.30 -5.70
CA VAL A 29 9.17 11.35 -6.31
C VAL A 29 8.92 9.95 -5.76
N TYR A 30 8.81 8.98 -6.67
CA TYR A 30 8.66 7.56 -6.37
C TYR A 30 10.02 6.88 -6.40
N HIS A 31 10.35 6.15 -5.34
CA HIS A 31 11.63 5.46 -5.16
C HIS A 31 11.52 3.94 -5.26
N GLY A 32 10.39 3.41 -5.72
CA GLY A 32 10.18 1.97 -5.83
C GLY A 32 9.24 1.39 -4.79
N LEU A 33 9.04 0.09 -4.90
CA LEU A 33 8.23 -0.72 -4.01
C LEU A 33 8.99 -0.96 -2.69
N GLU A 34 8.34 -0.72 -1.56
CA GLU A 34 8.91 -1.01 -0.24
C GLU A 34 8.68 -2.48 0.15
N PHE A 35 7.44 -2.95 0.03
CA PHE A 35 7.04 -4.35 0.23
C PHE A 35 5.67 -4.63 -0.42
N ILE A 36 5.36 -5.91 -0.61
CA ILE A 36 3.99 -6.41 -0.82
C ILE A 36 3.51 -7.16 0.41
N GLU A 37 2.21 -7.13 0.67
CA GLU A 37 1.58 -7.79 1.80
C GLU A 37 0.55 -8.82 1.32
N PHE A 38 0.70 -10.06 1.79
CA PHE A 38 -0.26 -11.14 1.57
C PHE A 38 -1.16 -11.31 2.79
N ALA A 39 -2.45 -11.41 2.52
CA ALA A 39 -3.44 -11.89 3.47
C ALA A 39 -3.49 -13.42 3.43
N ALA A 40 -3.43 -14.07 4.58
CA ALA A 40 -3.44 -15.53 4.70
C ALA A 40 -4.08 -15.98 6.01
N SER A 41 -4.56 -17.23 6.07
CA SER A 41 -4.80 -17.90 7.36
C SER A 41 -3.47 -18.34 7.98
N ALA A 42 -3.47 -18.73 9.26
CA ALA A 42 -2.26 -19.21 9.93
C ALA A 42 -1.61 -20.42 9.22
N ALA A 43 -2.42 -21.39 8.76
CA ALA A 43 -1.93 -22.56 8.04
C ALA A 43 -1.36 -22.20 6.65
N GLU A 44 -2.01 -21.26 5.95
CA GLU A 44 -1.53 -20.73 4.67
C GLU A 44 -0.26 -19.90 4.83
N ALA A 45 -0.14 -19.12 5.90
CA ALA A 45 1.04 -18.33 6.19
C ALA A 45 2.28 -19.22 6.38
N GLN A 46 2.12 -20.37 7.06
CA GLN A 46 3.20 -21.35 7.20
C GLN A 46 3.60 -21.95 5.85
N ARG A 47 2.63 -22.33 5.00
CA ARG A 47 2.91 -22.87 3.66
C ARG A 47 3.57 -21.85 2.75
N LEU A 48 3.08 -20.61 2.74
CA LEU A 48 3.71 -19.49 2.04
C LEU A 48 5.16 -19.29 2.51
N GLY A 49 5.41 -19.31 3.81
CA GLY A 49 6.77 -19.20 4.35
C GLY A 49 7.71 -20.28 3.83
N GLN A 50 7.24 -21.54 3.74
CA GLN A 50 8.02 -22.64 3.17
C GLN A 50 8.32 -22.42 1.68
N HIS A 51 7.34 -21.96 0.90
CA HIS A 51 7.54 -21.62 -0.51
C HIS A 51 8.52 -20.45 -0.68
N LEU A 52 8.39 -19.40 0.14
CA LEU A 52 9.31 -18.26 0.13
C LEU A 52 10.74 -18.69 0.44
N GLN A 53 10.92 -19.57 1.43
CA GLN A 53 12.22 -20.14 1.76
C GLN A 53 12.82 -20.92 0.58
N ALA A 54 12.03 -21.72 -0.13
CA ALA A 54 12.46 -22.42 -1.34
C ALA A 54 12.86 -21.47 -2.49
N LEU A 55 12.28 -20.26 -2.53
CA LEU A 55 12.62 -19.18 -3.47
C LEU A 55 13.80 -18.32 -2.99
N GLY A 56 14.46 -18.68 -1.89
CA GLY A 56 15.62 -17.97 -1.35
C GLY A 56 15.28 -16.76 -0.48
N PHE A 57 14.02 -16.55 -0.12
CA PHE A 57 13.68 -15.58 0.93
C PHE A 57 14.04 -16.13 2.30
N GLN A 58 14.46 -15.22 3.18
CA GLN A 58 14.73 -15.52 4.58
C GLN A 58 13.69 -14.81 5.44
N HIS A 59 13.28 -15.47 6.52
CA HIS A 59 12.50 -14.82 7.57
C HIS A 59 13.38 -13.76 8.24
N GLU A 60 13.04 -12.49 8.04
CA GLU A 60 13.80 -11.34 8.57
C GLU A 60 13.29 -10.92 9.96
N GLY A 61 12.00 -11.18 10.25
CA GLY A 61 11.45 -10.93 11.57
C GLY A 61 9.94 -11.11 11.67
N SER A 62 9.44 -10.99 12.89
CA SER A 62 8.01 -11.02 13.22
C SER A 62 7.60 -9.71 13.87
N HIS A 63 6.37 -9.28 13.60
CA HIS A 63 5.80 -8.09 14.22
C HIS A 63 5.67 -8.27 15.73
N ARG A 64 5.88 -7.20 16.49
CA ARG A 64 5.97 -7.24 17.96
C ARG A 64 4.67 -7.66 18.64
N SER A 65 3.55 -7.25 18.07
CA SER A 65 2.20 -7.33 18.67
C SER A 65 1.16 -8.01 17.77
N ARG A 66 1.53 -8.36 16.53
CA ARG A 66 0.59 -8.87 15.53
C ARG A 66 1.13 -10.14 14.89
N GLN A 67 0.23 -10.95 14.38
CA GLN A 67 0.53 -12.16 13.62
C GLN A 67 0.93 -11.81 12.19
N VAL A 68 2.09 -11.19 12.07
CA VAL A 68 2.66 -10.68 10.81
C VAL A 68 4.13 -11.05 10.77
N THR A 69 4.59 -11.56 9.62
CA THR A 69 6.00 -11.91 9.39
C THR A 69 6.56 -11.17 8.18
N LEU A 70 7.84 -10.81 8.26
CA LEU A 70 8.60 -10.16 7.20
C LEU A 70 9.60 -11.16 6.61
N TRP A 71 9.58 -11.26 5.29
CA TRP A 71 10.45 -12.12 4.49
C TRP A 71 11.23 -11.28 3.49
N ARG A 72 12.52 -11.60 3.33
CA ARG A 72 13.42 -10.82 2.46
C ARG A 72 14.33 -11.68 1.60
N ASN A 73 14.51 -11.27 0.36
CA ASN A 73 15.54 -11.78 -0.55
C ASN A 73 16.18 -10.58 -1.28
N GLY A 74 17.40 -10.21 -0.89
CA GLY A 74 18.07 -9.01 -1.40
C GLY A 74 17.26 -7.74 -1.14
N GLY A 75 16.79 -7.10 -2.21
CA GLY A 75 15.93 -5.91 -2.14
C GLY A 75 14.43 -6.20 -2.05
N ALA A 76 13.99 -7.44 -2.31
CA ALA A 76 12.58 -7.81 -2.28
C ALA A 76 12.10 -8.07 -0.85
N ARG A 77 10.92 -7.54 -0.51
CA ARG A 77 10.30 -7.71 0.82
C ARG A 77 8.85 -8.15 0.68
N ILE A 78 8.50 -9.19 1.42
CA ILE A 78 7.16 -9.76 1.48
C ILE A 78 6.71 -9.79 2.93
N VAL A 79 5.54 -9.22 3.18
CA VAL A 79 4.84 -9.33 4.46
C VAL A 79 3.78 -10.42 4.31
N ILE A 80 3.73 -11.35 5.26
CA ILE A 80 2.62 -12.29 5.39
C ILE A 80 1.85 -11.90 6.64
N ASN A 81 0.59 -11.51 6.47
CA ASN A 81 -0.30 -11.10 7.54
C ASN A 81 -1.43 -12.12 7.72
N HIS A 82 -1.47 -12.73 8.90
CA HIS A 82 -2.52 -13.65 9.32
C HIS A 82 -3.14 -13.21 10.65
N GLN A 83 -3.15 -11.91 10.93
CA GLN A 83 -3.75 -11.32 12.11
C GLN A 83 -5.27 -11.46 12.08
N PRO A 84 -5.89 -12.19 13.02
CA PRO A 84 -7.35 -12.31 13.08
C PRO A 84 -8.01 -10.97 13.38
N HIS A 85 -9.25 -10.80 12.89
CA HIS A 85 -10.06 -9.60 13.10
C HIS A 85 -9.39 -8.31 12.59
N SER A 86 -8.62 -8.44 11.51
CA SER A 86 -7.93 -7.33 10.84
C SER A 86 -8.42 -7.15 9.42
N TRP A 87 -8.02 -6.05 8.78
CA TRP A 87 -8.30 -5.83 7.37
C TRP A 87 -7.77 -6.97 6.48
N ALA A 88 -6.57 -7.50 6.79
CA ALA A 88 -6.00 -8.63 6.06
C ALA A 88 -6.82 -9.92 6.25
N ASP A 89 -7.33 -10.20 7.45
CA ASP A 89 -8.22 -11.33 7.68
C ASP A 89 -9.52 -11.20 6.87
N HIS A 90 -10.18 -10.04 6.91
CA HIS A 90 -11.36 -9.79 6.08
C HIS A 90 -11.07 -9.94 4.57
N PHE A 91 -9.92 -9.48 4.11
CA PHE A 91 -9.50 -9.64 2.71
C PHE A 91 -9.29 -11.13 2.36
N TYR A 92 -8.63 -11.89 3.25
CA TYR A 92 -8.46 -13.33 3.10
C TYR A 92 -9.80 -14.08 3.05
N GLN A 93 -10.77 -13.76 3.90
CA GLN A 93 -12.07 -14.42 3.87
C GLN A 93 -12.80 -14.23 2.53
N ARG A 94 -12.55 -13.10 1.86
CA ARG A 94 -13.17 -12.78 0.56
C ARG A 94 -12.39 -13.35 -0.64
N HIS A 95 -11.07 -13.39 -0.56
CA HIS A 95 -10.20 -13.62 -1.72
C HIS A 95 -9.27 -14.85 -1.58
N GLY A 96 -9.25 -15.52 -0.42
CA GLY A 96 -8.24 -16.51 -0.08
C GLY A 96 -6.84 -15.89 0.03
N VAL A 97 -5.81 -16.71 -0.14
CA VAL A 97 -4.42 -16.24 -0.15
C VAL A 97 -4.20 -15.27 -1.29
N SER A 98 -3.95 -14.01 -0.97
CA SER A 98 -3.95 -12.95 -1.97
C SER A 98 -3.11 -11.75 -1.53
N LEU A 99 -2.63 -10.99 -2.52
CA LEU A 99 -1.95 -9.73 -2.27
C LEU A 99 -2.99 -8.70 -1.85
N CYS A 100 -2.92 -8.24 -0.60
CA CYS A 100 -3.91 -7.36 0.00
C CYS A 100 -3.40 -5.91 0.06
N ALA A 101 -2.09 -5.68 0.12
CA ALA A 101 -1.54 -4.32 0.06
C ALA A 101 -0.18 -4.24 -0.62
N MET A 102 0.17 -3.04 -1.08
CA MET A 102 1.49 -2.68 -1.60
C MET A 102 1.95 -1.39 -0.93
N ALA A 103 3.16 -1.39 -0.39
CA ALA A 103 3.78 -0.19 0.15
C ALA A 103 4.74 0.42 -0.88
N LEU A 104 4.60 1.72 -1.12
CA LEU A 104 5.43 2.47 -2.06
C LEU A 104 6.34 3.42 -1.30
N ARG A 105 7.62 3.49 -1.69
CA ARG A 105 8.56 4.46 -1.15
C ARG A 105 8.43 5.77 -1.91
N VAL A 106 8.11 6.85 -1.19
CA VAL A 106 7.97 8.21 -1.74
C VAL A 106 8.60 9.22 -0.79
N GLU A 107 9.05 10.37 -1.29
CA GLU A 107 9.66 11.41 -0.46
C GLU A 107 8.69 11.99 0.58
N HIS A 108 7.47 12.34 0.17
CA HIS A 108 6.48 13.04 1.00
C HIS A 108 5.10 12.39 0.87
N SER A 109 4.80 11.39 1.71
CA SER A 109 3.52 10.65 1.66
C SER A 109 2.29 11.53 1.86
N ALA A 110 2.39 12.59 2.68
CA ALA A 110 1.29 13.52 2.92
C ALA A 110 0.77 14.19 1.64
N SER A 111 1.67 14.57 0.72
CA SER A 111 1.31 15.16 -0.57
C SER A 111 0.54 14.17 -1.46
N LEU A 112 0.94 12.89 -1.44
CA LEU A 112 0.27 11.83 -2.19
C LEU A 112 -1.14 11.56 -1.63
N VAL A 113 -1.29 11.54 -0.31
CA VAL A 113 -2.59 11.38 0.35
C VAL A 113 -3.52 12.55 0.02
N ALA A 114 -3.01 13.78 0.10
CA ALA A 114 -3.79 14.98 -0.25
C ALA A 114 -4.22 14.96 -1.73
N ARG A 115 -3.31 14.58 -2.63
CA ARG A 115 -3.60 14.38 -4.05
C ARG A 115 -4.67 13.31 -4.28
N ALA A 116 -4.55 12.16 -3.61
CA ALA A 116 -5.51 11.07 -3.71
C ALA A 116 -6.91 11.53 -3.29
N ARG A 117 -7.02 12.25 -2.17
CA ARG A 117 -8.28 12.85 -1.72
C ARG A 117 -8.86 13.85 -2.73
N ALA A 118 -8.02 14.72 -3.30
CA ALA A 118 -8.46 15.67 -4.33
C ALA A 118 -8.99 14.96 -5.59
N LEU A 119 -8.44 13.79 -5.93
CA LEU A 119 -8.92 12.92 -7.00
C LEU A 119 -10.09 12.02 -6.58
N GLY A 120 -10.59 12.16 -5.35
CA GLY A 120 -11.75 11.43 -4.81
C GLY A 120 -11.47 9.98 -4.40
N TYR A 121 -10.21 9.61 -4.12
CA TYR A 121 -9.88 8.30 -3.56
C TYR A 121 -10.19 8.24 -2.06
N ALA A 122 -10.68 7.10 -1.60
CA ALA A 122 -10.76 6.82 -0.18
C ALA A 122 -9.35 6.63 0.41
N THR A 123 -9.15 7.13 1.62
CA THR A 123 -7.91 6.94 2.38
C THR A 123 -8.21 6.13 3.62
N TRP A 124 -7.29 5.24 3.98
CA TRP A 124 -7.39 4.42 5.18
C TRP A 124 -6.18 4.68 6.07
N GLN A 125 -6.38 4.55 7.37
CA GLN A 125 -5.31 4.57 8.35
C GLN A 125 -5.61 3.47 9.36
N GLY A 126 -4.76 2.44 9.39
CA GLY A 126 -4.90 1.36 10.36
C GLY A 126 -4.54 1.84 11.76
N ASP A 127 -5.03 1.13 12.77
CA ASP A 127 -4.68 1.38 14.17
C ASP A 127 -3.18 1.12 14.35
N ALA A 128 -2.42 2.17 14.67
CA ALA A 128 -1.02 2.05 15.05
C ALA A 128 -0.93 1.87 16.57
N GLY A 129 -0.27 0.80 17.01
CA GLY A 129 -0.01 0.55 18.42
C GLY A 129 1.00 1.54 19.02
N PRO A 130 1.16 1.56 20.35
CA PRO A 130 2.19 2.36 21.00
C PRO A 130 3.57 1.95 20.48
N ASN A 131 4.33 2.91 19.92
CA ASN A 131 5.62 2.74 19.24
C ASN A 131 5.54 2.17 17.80
N GLU A 132 4.38 2.20 17.14
CA GLU A 132 4.26 1.95 15.71
C GLU A 132 4.17 3.28 14.95
N THR A 133 4.85 3.37 13.81
CA THR A 133 4.71 4.53 12.91
C THR A 133 3.43 4.37 12.09
N PRO A 134 2.51 5.34 12.11
CA PRO A 134 1.35 5.29 11.24
C PRO A 134 1.78 5.40 9.77
N ILE A 135 1.36 4.44 8.96
CA ILE A 135 1.58 4.44 7.52
C ILE A 135 0.23 4.77 6.86
N PRO A 136 0.12 5.90 6.13
CA PRO A 136 -1.13 6.22 5.44
C PRO A 136 -1.37 5.27 4.28
N ALA A 137 -2.62 4.88 4.07
CA ALA A 137 -3.04 4.05 2.94
C ALA A 137 -4.05 4.79 2.06
N ILE A 138 -4.00 4.48 0.77
CA ILE A 138 -4.98 4.92 -0.24
C ILE A 138 -5.65 3.66 -0.75
N CYS A 139 -6.97 3.60 -0.72
CA CYS A 139 -7.70 2.47 -1.28
C CYS A 139 -7.53 2.49 -2.80
N ALA A 140 -7.18 1.34 -3.37
CA ALA A 140 -7.18 1.17 -4.82
C ALA A 140 -8.58 1.49 -5.39
N PRO A 141 -8.68 1.95 -6.64
CA PRO A 141 -9.97 2.11 -7.29
C PRO A 141 -10.50 0.72 -7.65
N ASP A 142 -11.31 0.14 -6.77
CA ASP A 142 -12.20 -0.99 -7.07
C ASP A 142 -13.51 -0.54 -7.73
#